data_AF-A0A7J5K1L6-F1
#
_entry.id   AF-A0A7J5K1L6-F1
#
_cell.length_a   1.000
_cell.length_b   1.000
_cell.length_c   1.000
_cell.angle_alpha   90.00
_cell.angle_beta   90.00
_cell.angle_gamma   90.00
#
_symmetry.space_group_name_H-M   'P 1'
#
loop_
_entity.id
_entity.type
_entity.pdbx_description
1 polymer ?
#
loop_
_entity_poly.entity_id
_entity_poly.type
_entity_poly.pdbx_seq_one_letter_code
_entity_poly.pdbx_strand_id
1 'polypeptide(L)'
;MKRAFILFWHGLTALLAGIANWFTVILGMRDDSRYGKLIRRVVGTCFSLIMIMLAAAVIYGVGKAFYEELPRDVRFGDDYYDSQYISRNATYYSKAYWDEDGYIRTHDGKKTITGIKWIAKPLGMDSLICYSDGKKRGYFNMFTGKPVIEPQYDHAWIFSDGLASVDDGGWIKFIDASGKVVIDLKIPYMPGTDGYVFHNDRCIIHNDRRDRFGLIDKQGKWVLKPEYFSIYPSGKYWVIDNGIGKSVLDSTLNIVIPFTKGRVWVCDEYICVTLSNHIMQRYNLNGELINDFYINDVSRLTYESDELRYTTSKNYNEEGTLASETEDAEPQPVEKMAKCRRYEAESGWYGLMTADGKVITPPSYSEIKAIGYDTYLCKDNDEDGVILNGKGERIQ
;
A
#
# COMPACT_ATOMS: atom_id res chain seq x y z
N MET A 1 52.15 43.63 27.82
CA MET A 1 51.47 42.31 27.86
C MET A 1 52.30 41.19 28.50
N LYS A 2 53.54 40.89 28.07
CA LYS A 2 54.35 39.78 28.66
C LYS A 2 54.55 39.85 30.19
N ARG A 3 54.83 41.03 30.77
CA ARG A 3 55.01 41.19 32.23
C ARG A 3 53.73 40.94 33.04
N ALA A 4 52.57 41.33 32.52
CA ALA A 4 51.28 41.12 33.19
C ALA A 4 50.89 39.63 33.22
N PHE A 5 51.17 38.90 32.14
CA PHE A 5 50.94 37.45 32.05
C PHE A 5 51.82 36.65 33.02
N ILE A 6 53.10 37.05 33.17
CA ILE A 6 54.02 36.44 34.14
C ILE A 6 53.54 36.70 35.57
N LEU A 7 53.15 37.94 35.91
CA LEU A 7 52.63 38.29 37.23
C LEU A 7 51.33 37.54 37.56
N PHE A 8 50.44 37.36 36.57
CA PHE A 8 49.22 36.56 36.72
C PHE A 8 49.55 35.09 37.05
N TRP A 9 50.46 34.46 36.30
CA TRP A 9 50.87 33.08 36.57
C TRP A 9 51.58 32.93 37.92
N HIS A 10 52.43 33.87 38.33
CA HIS A 10 53.02 33.86 39.67
C HIS A 10 51.98 34.02 40.77
N GLY A 11 50.97 34.88 40.58
CA GLY A 11 49.86 35.02 41.50
C GLY A 11 49.00 33.75 41.59
N LEU A 12 48.69 33.14 40.45
CA LEU A 12 47.90 31.91 40.37
C LEU A 12 48.64 30.71 40.96
N THR A 13 49.94 30.54 40.70
CA THR A 13 50.73 29.46 41.30
C THR A 13 50.89 29.65 42.81
N ALA A 14 51.07 30.89 43.28
CA ALA A 14 51.10 31.19 44.71
C ALA A 14 49.74 30.91 45.39
N LEU A 15 48.63 31.28 44.75
CA LEU A 15 47.27 30.97 45.22
C LEU A 15 47.05 29.45 45.30
N LEU A 16 47.37 28.72 44.24
CA LEU A 16 47.24 27.25 44.19
C LEU A 16 48.13 26.57 45.22
N ALA A 17 49.37 27.05 45.42
CA ALA A 17 50.27 26.55 46.46
C ALA A 17 49.71 26.82 47.87
N GLY A 18 49.14 28.02 48.10
CA GLY A 18 48.48 28.37 49.35
C GLY A 18 47.28 27.47 49.64
N ILE A 19 46.43 27.23 48.64
CA ILE A 19 45.29 26.31 48.72
C ILE A 19 45.76 24.88 49.01
N ALA A 20 46.77 24.39 48.28
CA ALA A 20 47.33 23.05 48.51
C ALA A 20 47.89 22.91 49.94
N ASN A 21 48.60 23.92 50.43
CA ASN A 21 49.15 23.92 51.79
C ASN A 21 48.00 23.92 52.83
N TRP A 22 46.95 24.71 52.60
CA TRP A 22 45.75 24.72 53.44
C TRP A 22 45.04 23.36 53.48
N PHE A 23 44.92 22.67 52.34
CA PHE A 23 44.40 21.30 52.28
C PHE A 23 45.28 20.31 53.05
N THR A 24 46.62 20.42 52.99
CA THR A 24 47.51 19.51 53.75
C THR A 24 47.34 19.67 55.26
N VAL A 25 46.96 20.87 55.74
CA VAL A 25 46.68 21.12 57.15
C VAL A 25 45.30 20.57 57.53
N ILE A 26 44.24 20.87 56.76
CA ILE A 26 42.87 20.41 57.03
C ILE A 26 42.75 18.90 56.98
N LEU A 27 43.42 18.25 56.03
CA LEU A 27 43.40 16.80 55.86
C LEU A 27 44.33 16.09 56.87
N GLY A 28 44.86 16.81 57.87
CA GLY A 28 45.69 16.25 58.93
C GLY A 28 46.99 15.64 58.41
N MET A 29 47.49 16.04 57.23
CA MET A 29 48.67 15.41 56.61
C MET A 29 49.96 15.71 57.37
N ARG A 30 49.99 16.79 58.16
CA ARG A 30 51.12 17.20 59.01
C ARG A 30 50.89 16.96 60.51
N ASP A 31 49.76 16.36 60.88
CA ASP A 31 49.41 16.08 62.28
C ASP A 31 49.67 14.60 62.62
N ASP A 32 50.63 14.32 63.50
CA ASP A 32 50.97 12.95 63.93
C ASP A 32 50.16 12.44 65.13
N SER A 33 49.19 13.21 65.59
CA SER A 33 48.23 12.78 66.60
C SER A 33 47.41 11.56 66.14
N ARG A 34 46.76 10.87 67.10
CA ARG A 34 45.81 9.78 66.78
C ARG A 34 44.67 10.27 65.87
N TYR A 35 44.28 11.54 66.01
CA TYR A 35 43.24 12.18 65.20
C TYR A 35 43.71 12.45 63.77
N GLY A 36 44.92 13.02 63.58
CA GLY A 36 45.52 13.23 62.26
C GLY A 36 45.72 11.93 61.47
N LYS A 37 46.13 10.85 62.13
CA LYS A 37 46.21 9.50 61.52
C LYS A 37 44.85 8.95 61.09
N LEU A 38 43.79 9.19 61.88
CA LEU A 38 42.42 8.79 61.53
C LEU A 38 41.90 9.56 60.31
N ILE A 39 42.09 10.89 60.27
CA ILE A 39 41.69 11.72 59.12
C ILE A 39 42.39 11.26 57.84
N ARG A 40 43.72 11.06 57.87
CA ARG A 40 44.47 10.57 56.71
C ARG A 40 43.92 9.24 56.18
N ARG A 41 43.55 8.33 57.08
CA ARG A 41 42.96 7.03 56.70
C ARG A 41 41.61 7.22 56.01
N VAL A 42 40.72 8.04 56.59
CA VAL A 42 39.39 8.33 56.03
C VAL A 42 39.51 9.01 54.66
N VAL A 43 40.32 10.06 54.56
CA VAL A 43 40.55 10.79 53.30
C VAL A 43 41.15 9.88 52.24
N GLY A 44 42.16 9.08 52.59
CA GLY A 44 42.77 8.11 51.69
C GLY A 44 41.80 7.04 51.21
N THR A 45 40.92 6.54 52.09
CA THR A 45 39.86 5.59 51.70
C THR A 45 38.83 6.23 50.79
N CYS A 46 38.38 7.45 51.08
CA CYS A 46 37.43 8.18 50.23
C CYS A 46 38.04 8.45 48.85
N PHE A 47 39.30 8.89 48.78
CA PHE A 47 40.00 9.13 47.52
C PHE A 47 40.15 7.83 46.73
N SER A 48 40.52 6.73 47.38
CA SER A 48 40.63 5.42 46.73
C SER A 48 39.29 4.95 46.16
N LEU A 49 38.19 5.13 46.91
CA LEU A 49 36.83 4.83 46.43
C LEU A 49 36.43 5.69 45.23
N ILE A 50 36.76 6.99 45.24
CA ILE A 50 36.53 7.89 44.11
C ILE A 50 37.32 7.44 42.88
N MET A 51 38.59 7.08 43.04
CA MET A 51 39.42 6.59 41.93
C MET A 51 38.90 5.27 41.35
N ILE A 52 38.38 4.37 42.20
CA ILE A 52 37.73 3.13 41.76
C ILE A 52 36.45 3.44 40.97
N MET A 53 35.61 4.37 41.45
CA MET A 53 34.40 4.79 40.72
C MET A 53 34.75 5.43 39.37
N LEU A 54 35.79 6.27 39.31
CA LEU A 54 36.27 6.86 38.06
C LEU A 54 36.79 5.78 37.10
N ALA A 55 37.57 4.82 37.58
CA ALA A 55 38.04 3.70 36.76
C ALA A 55 36.88 2.87 36.22
N ALA A 56 35.87 2.57 37.05
CA ALA A 56 34.66 1.86 36.64
C ALA A 56 33.87 2.66 35.59
N ALA A 57 33.74 3.97 35.75
CA ALA A 57 33.07 4.85 34.79
C ALA A 57 33.82 4.89 33.44
N VAL A 58 35.16 4.93 33.45
CA VAL A 58 35.98 4.87 32.23
C VAL A 58 35.82 3.51 31.54
N ILE A 59 35.90 2.40 32.28
CA ILE A 59 35.70 1.05 31.74
C ILE A 59 34.30 0.93 31.11
N TYR A 60 33.28 1.43 31.79
CA TYR A 60 31.91 1.46 31.27
C TYR A 60 31.80 2.32 30.00
N GLY A 61 32.39 3.52 30.00
CA GLY A 61 32.38 4.41 28.84
C GLY A 61 33.07 3.81 27.62
N VAL A 62 34.25 3.20 27.82
CA VAL A 62 34.98 2.51 26.76
C VAL A 62 34.20 1.29 26.27
N GLY A 63 33.68 0.46 27.18
CA GLY A 63 32.87 -0.71 26.82
C GLY A 63 31.60 -0.34 26.06
N LYS A 64 30.93 0.75 26.45
CA LYS A 64 29.76 1.29 25.76
C LYS A 64 30.12 1.81 24.37
N ALA A 65 31.23 2.54 24.21
CA ALA A 65 31.69 3.02 22.91
C ALA A 65 31.96 1.85 21.94
N PHE A 66 32.66 0.81 22.40
CA PHE A 66 32.88 -0.41 21.62
C PHE A 66 31.56 -1.13 21.30
N TYR A 67 30.63 -1.23 22.25
CA TYR A 67 29.31 -1.82 22.01
C TYR A 67 28.53 -1.02 20.95
N GLU A 68 28.58 0.31 20.99
CA GLU A 68 27.88 1.17 20.05
C GLU A 68 28.47 1.14 18.64
N GLU A 69 29.76 0.86 18.49
CA GLU A 69 30.44 0.65 17.20
C GLU A 69 30.13 -0.70 16.55
N LEU A 70 29.63 -1.71 17.30
CA LEU A 70 29.27 -2.99 16.71
C LEU A 70 28.09 -2.85 15.72
N PRO A 71 28.07 -3.65 14.62
CA PRO A 71 26.92 -3.78 13.75
C PRO A 71 25.63 -4.05 14.53
N ARG A 72 24.50 -3.47 14.11
CA ARG A 72 23.24 -3.53 14.87
C ARG A 72 22.66 -4.94 14.94
N ASP A 73 22.87 -5.77 13.92
CA ASP A 73 22.51 -7.19 13.92
C ASP A 73 23.26 -8.00 14.98
N VAL A 74 24.53 -7.67 15.26
CA VAL A 74 25.32 -8.30 16.34
C VAL A 74 24.81 -7.88 17.72
N ARG A 75 24.31 -6.64 17.87
CA ARG A 75 23.78 -6.12 19.14
C ARG A 75 22.40 -6.64 19.49
N PHE A 76 21.50 -6.70 18.51
CA PHE A 76 20.07 -6.94 18.72
C PHE A 76 19.60 -8.29 18.17
N GLY A 77 20.45 -9.01 17.44
CA GLY A 77 20.11 -10.31 16.87
C GLY A 77 18.92 -10.23 15.90
N ASP A 78 18.03 -11.20 16.00
CA ASP A 78 16.90 -11.36 15.07
C ASP A 78 15.71 -10.45 15.38
N ASP A 79 15.59 -10.00 16.62
CA ASP A 79 14.57 -9.02 17.07
C ASP A 79 14.76 -7.66 16.38
N TYR A 80 15.89 -7.48 15.70
CA TYR A 80 16.18 -6.29 14.90
C TYR A 80 15.45 -6.24 13.55
N TYR A 81 15.01 -7.37 13.00
CA TYR A 81 14.43 -7.49 11.66
C TYR A 81 12.93 -7.75 11.71
N ASP A 82 12.19 -7.23 10.72
CA ASP A 82 10.83 -7.64 10.45
C ASP A 82 10.85 -9.04 9.80
N SER A 83 10.03 -9.95 10.31
CA SER A 83 9.97 -11.32 9.79
C SER A 83 8.72 -11.55 8.96
N GLN A 84 8.89 -12.18 7.80
CA GLN A 84 7.83 -12.67 6.95
C GLN A 84 7.92 -14.19 6.86
N TYR A 85 6.88 -14.86 7.35
CA TYR A 85 6.76 -16.31 7.23
C TYR A 85 6.63 -16.74 5.76
N ILE A 86 7.49 -17.68 5.35
CA ILE A 86 7.46 -18.27 4.01
C ILE A 86 6.91 -19.70 4.09
N SER A 87 7.54 -20.55 4.89
CA SER A 87 7.12 -21.93 5.11
C SER A 87 7.63 -22.45 6.46
N ARG A 88 7.28 -23.69 6.81
CA ARG A 88 7.78 -24.33 8.05
C ARG A 88 9.31 -24.31 8.16
N ASN A 89 10.00 -24.30 7.02
CA ASN A 89 11.45 -24.45 6.96
C ASN A 89 12.17 -23.16 6.59
N ALA A 90 11.48 -22.08 6.25
CA ALA A 90 12.10 -20.84 5.80
C ALA A 90 11.31 -19.61 6.28
N THR A 91 12.05 -18.62 6.78
CA THR A 91 11.52 -17.31 7.17
C THR A 91 12.40 -16.23 6.55
N TYR A 92 11.78 -15.22 5.95
CA TYR A 92 12.48 -14.05 5.43
C TYR A 92 12.55 -12.97 6.50
N TYR A 93 13.73 -12.41 6.70
CA TYR A 93 13.98 -11.30 7.61
C TYR A 93 14.39 -10.10 6.78
N SER A 94 13.72 -8.97 6.97
CA SER A 94 13.91 -7.74 6.18
C SER A 94 13.71 -6.51 7.05
N LYS A 95 14.10 -5.33 6.57
CA LYS A 95 13.84 -4.08 7.30
C LYS A 95 13.57 -2.93 6.35
N ALA A 96 12.36 -2.39 6.39
CA ALA A 96 11.87 -1.45 5.38
C ALA A 96 12.55 -0.06 5.40
N TYR A 97 13.15 0.36 6.52
CA TYR A 97 13.52 1.77 6.74
C TYR A 97 15.01 2.11 6.74
N TRP A 98 15.93 1.12 6.71
CA TRP A 98 17.34 1.36 7.04
C TRP A 98 18.36 0.96 5.95
N ASP A 99 17.91 0.68 4.72
CA ASP A 99 18.75 0.19 3.61
C ASP A 99 19.60 -1.07 3.95
N GLU A 100 19.18 -1.79 5.00
CA GLU A 100 19.84 -3.01 5.43
C GLU A 100 19.29 -4.21 4.65
N ASP A 101 20.20 -5.06 4.21
CA ASP A 101 19.86 -6.22 3.41
C ASP A 101 19.18 -7.31 4.24
N GLY A 102 18.09 -7.84 3.70
CA GLY A 102 17.40 -8.99 4.24
C GLY A 102 18.13 -10.30 4.02
N TYR A 103 17.65 -11.34 4.70
CA TYR A 103 18.18 -12.69 4.57
C TYR A 103 17.10 -13.76 4.79
N ILE A 104 17.34 -14.96 4.28
CA ILE A 104 16.54 -16.15 4.56
C ILE A 104 17.22 -16.93 5.67
N ARG A 105 16.45 -17.30 6.70
CA ARG A 105 16.86 -18.25 7.72
C ARG A 105 16.01 -19.51 7.63
N THR A 106 16.67 -20.65 7.71
CA THR A 106 16.03 -21.96 7.75
C THR A 106 15.74 -22.43 9.18
N HIS A 107 14.90 -23.45 9.35
CA HIS A 107 14.49 -23.93 10.69
C HIS A 107 15.66 -24.41 11.57
N ASP A 108 16.78 -24.80 10.95
CA ASP A 108 18.03 -25.19 11.61
C ASP A 108 18.82 -23.97 12.15
N GLY A 109 18.29 -22.76 11.97
CA GLY A 109 18.89 -21.50 12.40
C GLY A 109 19.87 -20.91 11.39
N LYS A 110 20.19 -21.62 10.30
CA LYS A 110 21.19 -21.19 9.32
C LYS A 110 20.66 -20.08 8.41
N LYS A 111 21.47 -19.05 8.19
CA LYS A 111 21.24 -18.07 7.12
C LYS A 111 21.68 -18.68 5.78
N THR A 112 20.76 -18.85 4.85
CA THR A 112 21.02 -19.51 3.56
C THR A 112 21.23 -18.53 2.41
N ILE A 113 20.54 -17.39 2.44
CA ILE A 113 20.65 -16.33 1.45
C ILE A 113 20.71 -15.01 2.20
N THR A 114 21.65 -14.15 1.85
CA THR A 114 21.85 -12.81 2.44
C THR A 114 21.89 -11.77 1.33
N GLY A 115 21.83 -10.48 1.66
CA GLY A 115 21.90 -9.44 0.63
C GLY A 115 20.56 -9.14 -0.05
N ILE A 116 19.43 -9.60 0.50
CA ILE A 116 18.13 -9.53 -0.18
C ILE A 116 17.48 -8.17 0.03
N LYS A 117 17.26 -7.42 -1.06
CA LYS A 117 16.52 -6.15 -1.03
C LYS A 117 15.02 -6.34 -0.97
N TRP A 118 14.48 -7.33 -1.66
CA TRP A 118 13.06 -7.68 -1.64
C TRP A 118 12.82 -9.10 -2.15
N ILE A 119 11.64 -9.66 -1.82
CA ILE A 119 11.15 -10.93 -2.36
C ILE A 119 9.74 -10.76 -2.95
N ALA A 120 9.37 -11.62 -3.90
CA ALA A 120 8.04 -11.70 -4.48
C ALA A 120 7.59 -13.17 -4.56
N LYS A 121 6.47 -13.46 -3.88
CA LYS A 121 5.91 -14.82 -3.80
C LYS A 121 5.30 -15.24 -5.15
N PRO A 122 5.38 -16.54 -5.51
CA PRO A 122 4.76 -17.05 -6.72
C PRO A 122 3.24 -16.93 -6.71
N LEU A 123 2.63 -17.00 -7.89
CA LEU A 123 1.19 -17.13 -8.05
C LEU A 123 0.81 -18.62 -8.04
N GLY A 124 -0.28 -18.97 -7.37
CA GLY A 124 -0.76 -20.36 -7.32
C GLY A 124 0.10 -21.25 -6.43
N MET A 125 0.38 -22.47 -6.90
CA MET A 125 1.07 -23.54 -6.13
C MET A 125 2.56 -23.66 -6.42
N ASP A 126 3.13 -22.70 -7.14
CA ASP A 126 4.56 -22.71 -7.47
C ASP A 126 5.43 -22.55 -6.20
N SER A 127 6.64 -23.11 -6.25
CA SER A 127 7.50 -23.23 -5.06
C SER A 127 8.68 -22.25 -5.02
N LEU A 128 8.90 -21.50 -6.09
CA LEU A 128 10.04 -20.62 -6.23
C LEU A 128 9.65 -19.17 -5.98
N ILE A 129 10.34 -18.54 -5.04
CA ILE A 129 10.20 -17.12 -4.72
C ILE A 129 11.26 -16.35 -5.49
N CYS A 130 10.83 -15.31 -6.21
CA CYS A 130 11.73 -14.35 -6.84
C CYS A 130 12.35 -13.47 -5.74
N TYR A 131 13.65 -13.22 -5.81
CA TYR A 131 14.33 -12.28 -4.92
C TYR A 131 15.31 -11.41 -5.68
N SER A 132 15.62 -10.25 -5.10
CA SER A 132 16.59 -9.30 -5.64
C SER A 132 17.71 -9.03 -4.66
N ASP A 133 18.94 -8.95 -5.16
CA ASP A 133 20.11 -8.48 -4.42
C ASP A 133 20.35 -6.96 -4.59
N GLY A 134 19.41 -6.27 -5.25
CA GLY A 134 19.50 -4.85 -5.60
C GLY A 134 20.14 -4.56 -6.97
N LYS A 135 20.80 -5.54 -7.59
CA LYS A 135 21.38 -5.44 -8.95
C LYS A 135 20.74 -6.42 -9.91
N LYS A 136 20.57 -7.66 -9.48
CA LYS A 136 20.06 -8.77 -10.26
C LYS A 136 19.01 -9.52 -9.46
N ARG A 137 18.25 -10.35 -10.17
CA ARG A 137 17.18 -11.17 -9.61
C ARG A 137 17.44 -12.64 -9.84
N GLY A 138 17.05 -13.44 -8.87
CA GLY A 138 17.16 -14.89 -8.84
C GLY A 138 15.94 -15.52 -8.16
N TYR A 139 16.04 -16.83 -7.90
CA TYR A 139 14.96 -17.61 -7.30
C TYR A 139 15.46 -18.57 -6.25
N PHE A 140 14.69 -18.71 -5.17
CA PHE A 140 14.95 -19.69 -4.11
C PHE A 140 13.72 -20.55 -3.83
N ASN A 141 13.95 -21.77 -3.37
CA ASN A 141 12.87 -22.69 -3.03
C ASN A 141 12.28 -22.33 -1.67
N MET A 142 10.97 -22.07 -1.64
CA MET A 142 10.27 -21.60 -0.45
C MET A 142 10.20 -22.65 0.68
N PHE A 143 10.29 -23.94 0.36
CA PHE A 143 10.22 -25.04 1.32
C PHE A 143 11.58 -25.45 1.90
N THR A 144 12.68 -25.09 1.24
CA THR A 144 14.03 -25.38 1.73
C THR A 144 14.79 -24.12 2.14
N GLY A 145 14.33 -22.94 1.73
CA GLY A 145 15.02 -21.66 1.91
C GLY A 145 16.35 -21.56 1.16
N LYS A 146 16.61 -22.45 0.19
CA LYS A 146 17.90 -22.51 -0.53
C LYS A 146 17.80 -21.88 -1.91
N PRO A 147 18.85 -21.20 -2.39
CA PRO A 147 18.87 -20.69 -3.75
C PRO A 147 18.76 -21.85 -4.74
N VAL A 148 17.99 -21.63 -5.80
CA VAL A 148 17.85 -22.56 -6.93
C VAL A 148 18.44 -21.94 -8.18
N ILE A 149 18.19 -20.64 -8.36
CA ILE A 149 18.72 -19.84 -9.47
C ILE A 149 19.36 -18.61 -8.84
N GLU A 150 20.68 -18.51 -8.92
CA GLU A 150 21.41 -17.35 -8.41
C GLU A 150 21.03 -16.07 -9.17
N PRO A 151 21.19 -14.87 -8.55
CA PRO A 151 20.84 -13.62 -9.19
C PRO A 151 21.68 -13.39 -10.45
N GLN A 152 21.01 -13.35 -11.60
CA GLN A 152 21.68 -13.15 -12.90
C GLN A 152 20.86 -12.31 -13.87
N TYR A 153 19.54 -12.21 -13.67
CA TYR A 153 18.64 -11.48 -14.55
C TYR A 153 18.47 -10.03 -14.12
N ASP A 154 18.40 -9.10 -15.09
CA ASP A 154 18.14 -7.68 -14.81
C ASP A 154 16.72 -7.50 -14.25
N HIS A 155 15.75 -8.16 -14.89
CA HIS A 155 14.39 -8.28 -14.41
C HIS A 155 13.97 -9.75 -14.43
N ALA A 156 13.08 -10.09 -13.51
CA ALA A 156 12.58 -11.43 -13.29
C ALA A 156 11.23 -11.26 -12.59
N TRP A 157 10.25 -12.04 -13.02
CA TRP A 157 8.90 -12.01 -12.48
C TRP A 157 8.61 -13.29 -11.72
N ILE A 158 7.48 -13.28 -11.00
CA ILE A 158 7.07 -14.41 -10.17
C ILE A 158 6.83 -15.66 -11.02
N PHE A 159 7.09 -16.83 -10.42
CA PHE A 159 6.63 -18.09 -11.00
C PHE A 159 5.11 -18.16 -10.98
N SER A 160 4.53 -18.64 -12.07
CA SER A 160 3.11 -18.95 -12.20
C SER A 160 2.93 -20.03 -13.27
N ASP A 161 1.99 -20.95 -13.03
CA ASP A 161 1.75 -22.12 -13.88
C ASP A 161 3.05 -22.88 -14.23
N GLY A 162 4.02 -22.93 -13.31
CA GLY A 162 5.29 -23.63 -13.49
C GLY A 162 6.37 -22.89 -14.29
N LEU A 163 6.10 -21.67 -14.76
CA LEU A 163 7.04 -20.86 -15.55
C LEU A 163 7.23 -19.48 -14.93
N ALA A 164 8.39 -18.87 -15.17
CA ALA A 164 8.62 -17.45 -14.87
C ALA A 164 9.23 -16.75 -16.07
N SER A 165 8.84 -15.50 -16.31
CA SER A 165 9.54 -14.65 -17.27
C SER A 165 10.76 -14.01 -16.65
N VAL A 166 11.78 -13.83 -17.48
CA VAL A 166 13.02 -13.15 -17.15
C VAL A 166 13.44 -12.23 -18.29
N ASP A 167 14.04 -11.10 -17.93
CA ASP A 167 14.77 -10.23 -18.84
C ASP A 167 16.23 -10.64 -18.83
N ASP A 168 16.64 -11.30 -19.92
CA ASP A 168 17.99 -11.76 -20.15
C ASP A 168 18.61 -10.96 -21.31
N GLY A 169 19.24 -9.84 -20.96
CA GLY A 169 19.91 -8.96 -21.92
C GLY A 169 18.96 -8.14 -22.79
N GLY A 170 17.83 -7.69 -22.24
CA GLY A 170 16.82 -6.88 -22.93
C GLY A 170 15.75 -7.70 -23.64
N TRP A 171 15.79 -9.03 -23.52
CA TRP A 171 14.87 -9.95 -24.17
C TRP A 171 14.11 -10.77 -23.15
N ILE A 172 12.79 -10.85 -23.34
CA ILE A 172 11.91 -11.66 -22.52
C ILE A 172 12.05 -13.12 -22.91
N LYS A 173 12.41 -13.94 -21.92
CA LYS A 173 12.45 -15.40 -21.99
C LYS A 173 11.60 -15.97 -20.87
N PHE A 174 11.15 -17.22 -21.02
CA PHE A 174 10.51 -17.95 -19.93
C PHE A 174 11.36 -19.15 -19.54
N ILE A 175 11.52 -19.31 -18.23
CA ILE A 175 12.30 -20.36 -17.61
C ILE A 175 11.41 -21.31 -16.81
N ASP A 176 11.82 -22.57 -16.73
CA ASP A 176 11.26 -23.54 -15.79
C ASP A 176 11.89 -23.43 -14.39
N ALA A 177 11.40 -24.24 -13.45
CA ALA A 177 11.89 -24.24 -12.07
C ALA A 177 13.35 -24.70 -11.90
N SER A 178 13.98 -25.26 -12.94
CA SER A 178 15.42 -25.55 -12.95
C SER A 178 16.27 -24.37 -13.44
N GLY A 179 15.63 -23.31 -13.94
CA GLY A 179 16.27 -22.16 -14.57
C GLY A 179 16.54 -22.35 -16.05
N LYS A 180 16.07 -23.43 -16.67
CA LYS A 180 16.24 -23.67 -18.10
C LYS A 180 15.24 -22.83 -18.89
N VAL A 181 15.73 -22.13 -19.92
CA VAL A 181 14.87 -21.43 -20.89
C VAL A 181 14.05 -22.45 -21.69
N VAL A 182 12.73 -22.30 -21.63
CA VAL A 182 11.76 -23.15 -22.34
C VAL A 182 10.99 -22.40 -23.42
N ILE A 183 10.87 -21.07 -23.32
CA ILE A 183 10.27 -20.22 -24.34
C ILE A 183 11.18 -19.02 -24.58
N ASP A 184 11.55 -18.78 -25.84
CA ASP A 184 12.32 -17.62 -26.28
C ASP A 184 11.71 -17.06 -27.56
N LEU A 185 10.84 -16.06 -27.40
CA LEU A 185 10.07 -15.45 -28.50
C LEU A 185 10.77 -14.26 -29.13
N LYS A 186 11.98 -13.90 -28.68
CA LYS A 186 12.70 -12.69 -29.12
C LYS A 186 11.86 -11.43 -28.98
N ILE A 187 11.21 -11.28 -27.84
CA ILE A 187 10.39 -10.11 -27.53
C ILE A 187 11.23 -9.14 -26.69
N PRO A 188 11.36 -7.88 -27.09
CA PRO A 188 12.18 -6.94 -26.36
C PRO A 188 11.45 -6.48 -25.09
N TYR A 189 12.16 -6.40 -23.97
CA TYR A 189 11.61 -5.93 -22.69
C TYR A 189 10.98 -4.54 -22.83
N MET A 190 9.74 -4.39 -22.32
CA MET A 190 9.02 -3.14 -22.19
C MET A 190 9.09 -2.62 -20.73
N PRO A 191 9.84 -1.52 -20.47
CA PRO A 191 9.89 -0.89 -19.16
C PRO A 191 8.52 -0.41 -18.69
N GLY A 192 8.26 -0.52 -17.39
CA GLY A 192 7.01 -0.04 -16.77
C GLY A 192 5.79 -0.95 -16.96
N THR A 193 5.99 -2.17 -17.46
CA THR A 193 4.93 -3.19 -17.51
C THR A 193 4.86 -3.99 -16.21
N ASP A 194 3.66 -4.39 -15.79
CA ASP A 194 3.43 -5.21 -14.58
C ASP A 194 4.02 -6.64 -14.69
N GLY A 195 4.60 -6.98 -15.85
CA GLY A 195 5.32 -8.20 -16.11
C GLY A 195 4.63 -9.18 -17.04
N TYR A 196 5.37 -10.25 -17.36
CA TYR A 196 4.90 -11.33 -18.20
C TYR A 196 4.63 -12.55 -17.32
N VAL A 197 3.44 -12.61 -16.73
CA VAL A 197 3.03 -13.68 -15.81
C VAL A 197 2.01 -14.57 -16.49
N PHE A 198 2.14 -15.88 -16.29
CA PHE A 198 1.14 -16.83 -16.75
C PHE A 198 -0.09 -16.78 -15.83
N HIS A 199 -1.28 -16.73 -16.42
CA HIS A 199 -2.55 -16.92 -15.75
C HIS A 199 -3.33 -17.95 -16.54
N ASN A 200 -3.85 -19.00 -15.89
CA ASN A 200 -4.65 -20.03 -16.54
C ASN A 200 -3.97 -20.60 -17.80
N ASP A 201 -2.68 -20.96 -17.70
CA ASP A 201 -1.83 -21.48 -18.77
C ASP A 201 -1.63 -20.53 -19.98
N ARG A 202 -1.87 -19.22 -19.83
CA ARG A 202 -1.63 -18.21 -20.86
C ARG A 202 -0.85 -17.01 -20.34
N CYS A 203 -0.04 -16.41 -21.20
CA CYS A 203 0.68 -15.19 -20.87
C CYS A 203 0.35 -14.07 -21.86
N ILE A 204 0.15 -12.86 -21.35
CA ILE A 204 -0.09 -11.66 -22.15
C ILE A 204 1.24 -11.16 -22.70
N ILE A 205 1.28 -10.93 -24.00
CA ILE A 205 2.49 -10.56 -24.72
C ILE A 205 2.18 -9.43 -25.70
N HIS A 206 3.05 -8.43 -25.76
CA HIS A 206 2.93 -7.33 -26.70
C HIS A 206 3.51 -7.66 -28.09
N ASN A 207 3.07 -6.93 -29.12
CA ASN A 207 3.70 -6.92 -30.44
C ASN A 207 5.02 -6.13 -30.44
N ASP A 208 5.76 -6.14 -31.55
CA ASP A 208 7.04 -5.42 -31.67
C ASP A 208 6.91 -3.91 -31.44
N ARG A 209 5.76 -3.32 -31.80
CA ARG A 209 5.45 -1.89 -31.60
C ARG A 209 5.06 -1.55 -30.15
N ARG A 210 4.83 -2.56 -29.31
CA ARG A 210 4.43 -2.43 -27.90
C ARG A 210 3.11 -1.70 -27.69
N ASP A 211 2.24 -1.73 -28.69
CA ASP A 211 0.95 -1.02 -28.68
C ASP A 211 -0.26 -1.96 -28.78
N ARG A 212 -0.02 -3.25 -29.02
CA ARG A 212 -1.05 -4.30 -29.02
C ARG A 212 -0.58 -5.52 -28.28
N PHE A 213 -1.54 -6.24 -27.71
CA PHE A 213 -1.34 -7.39 -26.85
C PHE A 213 -2.11 -8.60 -27.39
N GLY A 214 -1.50 -9.77 -27.19
CA GLY A 214 -2.06 -11.08 -27.52
C GLY A 214 -1.76 -12.07 -26.40
N LEU A 215 -2.12 -13.33 -26.62
CA LEU A 215 -1.91 -14.41 -25.66
C LEU A 215 -1.07 -15.52 -26.29
N ILE A 216 -0.08 -15.99 -25.53
CA ILE A 216 0.66 -17.22 -25.84
C ILE A 216 0.27 -18.34 -24.87
N ASP A 217 0.42 -19.58 -25.31
CA ASP A 217 0.38 -20.75 -24.42
C ASP A 217 1.75 -21.04 -23.79
N LYS A 218 1.82 -22.09 -22.96
CA LYS A 218 3.04 -22.57 -22.29
C LYS A 218 4.09 -23.19 -23.23
N GLN A 219 3.81 -23.28 -24.52
CA GLN A 219 4.77 -23.66 -25.55
C GLN A 219 5.26 -22.44 -26.33
N GLY A 220 4.79 -21.23 -25.97
CA GLY A 220 5.12 -19.99 -26.67
C GLY A 220 4.33 -19.79 -27.96
N LYS A 221 3.31 -20.62 -28.24
CA LYS A 221 2.49 -20.46 -29.44
C LYS A 221 1.39 -19.43 -29.17
N TRP A 222 1.20 -18.52 -30.13
CA TRP A 222 0.07 -17.60 -30.13
C TRP A 222 -1.26 -18.34 -30.16
N VAL A 223 -2.08 -18.11 -29.14
CA VAL A 223 -3.49 -18.52 -29.10
C VAL A 223 -4.42 -17.35 -29.39
N LEU A 224 -3.98 -16.11 -29.11
CA LEU A 224 -4.55 -14.88 -29.64
C LEU A 224 -3.42 -14.03 -30.19
N LYS A 225 -3.52 -13.58 -31.44
CA LYS A 225 -2.54 -12.67 -32.03
C LYS A 225 -2.55 -11.31 -31.32
N PRO A 226 -1.42 -10.58 -31.32
CA PRO A 226 -1.32 -9.31 -30.62
C PRO A 226 -1.99 -8.18 -31.41
N GLU A 227 -3.33 -8.14 -31.35
CA GLU A 227 -4.21 -7.24 -32.11
C GLU A 227 -5.08 -6.36 -31.18
N TYR A 228 -5.02 -6.59 -29.86
CA TYR A 228 -5.87 -5.94 -28.86
C TYR A 228 -5.15 -4.81 -28.13
N PHE A 229 -5.86 -3.74 -27.78
CA PHE A 229 -5.31 -2.62 -27.01
C PHE A 229 -5.05 -2.99 -25.54
N SER A 230 -5.86 -3.87 -24.97
CA SER A 230 -5.62 -4.44 -23.66
C SER A 230 -6.19 -5.85 -23.56
N ILE A 231 -5.52 -6.68 -22.76
CA ILE A 231 -5.98 -8.01 -22.34
C ILE A 231 -5.66 -8.11 -20.86
N TYR A 232 -6.60 -8.59 -20.05
CA TYR A 232 -6.34 -8.89 -18.65
C TYR A 232 -7.14 -10.11 -18.17
N PRO A 233 -6.59 -10.91 -17.25
CA PRO A 233 -7.31 -12.02 -16.64
C PRO A 233 -8.34 -11.48 -15.63
N SER A 234 -9.48 -12.16 -15.53
CA SER A 234 -10.48 -11.94 -14.49
C SER A 234 -11.04 -13.29 -14.04
N GLY A 235 -10.45 -13.82 -12.96
CA GLY A 235 -10.66 -15.21 -12.56
C GLY A 235 -10.24 -16.18 -13.67
N LYS A 236 -11.17 -16.99 -14.16
CA LYS A 236 -10.96 -17.92 -15.29
C LYS A 236 -11.19 -17.30 -16.67
N TYR A 237 -11.65 -16.06 -16.73
CA TYR A 237 -11.99 -15.37 -17.97
C TYR A 237 -10.88 -14.42 -18.42
N TRP A 238 -10.98 -14.02 -19.68
CA TRP A 238 -10.14 -12.97 -20.27
C TRP A 238 -11.03 -11.83 -20.74
N VAL A 239 -10.70 -10.60 -20.34
CA VAL A 239 -11.33 -9.42 -20.91
C VAL A 239 -10.38 -8.82 -21.93
N ILE A 240 -10.88 -8.60 -23.14
CA ILE A 240 -10.12 -8.07 -24.27
C ILE A 240 -10.75 -6.77 -24.77
N ASP A 241 -9.91 -5.83 -25.19
CA ASP A 241 -10.32 -4.54 -25.75
C ASP A 241 -9.73 -4.37 -27.15
N ASN A 242 -10.59 -4.17 -28.15
CA ASN A 242 -10.16 -3.97 -29.54
C ASN A 242 -10.09 -2.49 -29.94
N GLY A 243 -10.26 -1.56 -29.00
CA GLY A 243 -10.29 -0.11 -29.21
C GLY A 243 -11.67 0.44 -29.60
N ILE A 244 -12.61 -0.43 -29.96
CA ILE A 244 -14.02 -0.06 -30.22
C ILE A 244 -14.89 -0.44 -29.02
N GLY A 245 -14.60 -1.58 -28.38
CA GLY A 245 -15.33 -2.08 -27.24
C GLY A 245 -14.62 -3.27 -26.59
N LYS A 246 -15.24 -3.79 -25.54
CA LYS A 246 -14.71 -4.90 -24.75
C LYS A 246 -15.50 -6.18 -24.95
N SER A 247 -14.82 -7.32 -24.84
CA SER A 247 -15.41 -8.66 -24.91
C SER A 247 -14.87 -9.51 -23.77
N VAL A 248 -15.65 -10.51 -23.35
CA VAL A 248 -15.24 -11.52 -22.37
C VAL A 248 -15.08 -12.85 -23.08
N LEU A 249 -13.92 -13.46 -22.92
CA LEU A 249 -13.64 -14.82 -23.36
C LEU A 249 -13.58 -15.77 -22.16
N ASP A 250 -14.00 -17.02 -22.38
CA ASP A 250 -13.76 -18.10 -21.42
C ASP A 250 -12.29 -18.59 -21.44
N SER A 251 -11.98 -19.59 -20.61
CA SER A 251 -10.64 -20.18 -20.53
C SER A 251 -10.20 -20.89 -21.81
N THR A 252 -11.15 -21.28 -22.67
CA THR A 252 -10.91 -21.88 -24.00
C THR A 252 -10.87 -20.84 -25.12
N LEU A 253 -11.00 -19.55 -24.77
CA LEU A 253 -11.03 -18.40 -25.67
C LEU A 253 -12.29 -18.28 -26.54
N ASN A 254 -13.39 -18.94 -26.16
CA ASN A 254 -14.68 -18.68 -26.78
C ASN A 254 -15.26 -17.36 -26.26
N ILE A 255 -15.94 -16.63 -27.14
CA ILE A 255 -16.64 -15.39 -26.78
C ILE A 255 -17.84 -15.73 -25.90
N VAL A 256 -17.79 -15.30 -24.64
CA VAL A 256 -18.91 -15.35 -23.68
C VAL A 256 -19.77 -14.10 -23.83
N ILE A 257 -19.12 -12.93 -23.86
CA ILE A 257 -19.77 -11.64 -24.11
C ILE A 257 -19.20 -11.05 -25.38
N PRO A 258 -20.01 -10.83 -26.43
CA PRO A 258 -19.57 -10.18 -27.66
C PRO A 258 -19.00 -8.79 -27.42
N PHE A 259 -18.20 -8.31 -28.38
CA PHE A 259 -17.66 -6.95 -28.34
C PHE A 259 -18.78 -5.91 -28.19
N THR A 260 -18.76 -5.23 -27.05
CA THR A 260 -19.77 -4.25 -26.67
C THR A 260 -19.10 -2.91 -26.38
N LYS A 261 -19.68 -1.83 -26.90
CA LYS A 261 -19.26 -0.47 -26.59
C LYS A 261 -19.70 -0.13 -25.17
N GLY A 262 -18.75 -0.02 -24.26
CA GLY A 262 -19.04 0.17 -22.84
C GLY A 262 -17.96 -0.40 -21.93
N ARG A 263 -18.30 -0.50 -20.65
CA ARG A 263 -17.47 -1.11 -19.61
C ARG A 263 -17.97 -2.52 -19.33
N VAL A 264 -17.04 -3.43 -19.08
CA VAL A 264 -17.33 -4.84 -18.81
C VAL A 264 -16.56 -5.27 -17.57
N TRP A 265 -17.27 -5.85 -16.61
CA TRP A 265 -16.72 -6.36 -15.36
C TRP A 265 -17.23 -7.77 -15.11
N VAL A 266 -16.31 -8.69 -14.82
CA VAL A 266 -16.64 -10.07 -14.48
C VAL A 266 -16.62 -10.18 -12.96
N CYS A 267 -17.75 -10.59 -12.38
CA CYS A 267 -17.90 -10.86 -10.95
C CYS A 267 -17.96 -12.38 -10.73
N ASP A 268 -17.92 -12.80 -9.47
CA ASP A 268 -17.93 -14.23 -9.10
C ASP A 268 -19.20 -14.96 -9.58
N GLU A 269 -20.35 -14.27 -9.63
CA GLU A 269 -21.66 -14.86 -9.95
C GLU A 269 -22.24 -14.44 -11.31
N TYR A 270 -21.80 -13.30 -11.86
CA TYR A 270 -22.37 -12.72 -13.08
C TYR A 270 -21.35 -11.84 -13.80
N ILE A 271 -21.65 -11.51 -15.05
CA ILE A 271 -20.91 -10.53 -15.84
C ILE A 271 -21.76 -9.28 -15.99
N CYS A 272 -21.20 -8.13 -15.65
CA CYS A 272 -21.84 -6.83 -15.76
C CYS A 272 -21.32 -6.09 -16.99
N VAL A 273 -22.25 -5.57 -17.79
CA VAL A 273 -21.94 -4.74 -18.96
C VAL A 273 -22.64 -3.41 -18.81
N THR A 274 -21.87 -2.33 -18.71
CA THR A 274 -22.40 -0.96 -18.73
C THR A 274 -22.22 -0.40 -20.12
N LEU A 275 -23.33 -0.18 -20.81
CA LEU A 275 -23.35 0.37 -22.17
C LEU A 275 -22.95 1.85 -22.18
N SER A 276 -22.59 2.38 -23.35
CA SER A 276 -22.21 3.80 -23.50
C SER A 276 -23.31 4.81 -23.12
N ASN A 277 -24.56 4.36 -22.95
CA ASN A 277 -25.69 5.18 -22.51
C ASN A 277 -26.03 4.96 -21.02
N HIS A 278 -25.07 4.45 -20.24
CA HIS A 278 -25.16 4.22 -18.79
C HIS A 278 -26.16 3.14 -18.36
N ILE A 279 -26.79 2.43 -19.32
CA ILE A 279 -27.61 1.26 -19.02
C ILE A 279 -26.70 0.11 -18.60
N MET A 280 -27.03 -0.51 -17.48
CA MET A 280 -26.34 -1.68 -16.97
C MET A 280 -27.12 -2.95 -17.28
N GLN A 281 -26.43 -3.93 -17.83
CA GLN A 281 -26.93 -5.26 -18.13
C GLN A 281 -26.19 -6.30 -17.30
N ARG A 282 -26.89 -7.35 -16.88
CA ARG A 282 -26.30 -8.50 -16.20
C ARG A 282 -26.49 -9.75 -17.02
N TYR A 283 -25.40 -10.47 -17.20
CA TYR A 283 -25.34 -11.75 -17.87
C TYR A 283 -24.91 -12.81 -16.86
N ASN A 284 -25.37 -14.04 -17.03
CA ASN A 284 -24.79 -15.15 -16.29
C ASN A 284 -23.38 -15.43 -16.81
N LEU A 285 -22.68 -16.31 -16.11
CA LEU A 285 -21.31 -16.70 -16.45
C LEU A 285 -21.16 -17.44 -17.80
N ASN A 286 -22.28 -17.86 -18.41
CA ASN A 286 -22.32 -18.47 -19.75
C ASN A 286 -22.62 -17.46 -20.87
N GLY A 287 -22.84 -16.18 -20.53
CA GLY A 287 -23.15 -15.12 -21.49
C GLY A 287 -24.63 -14.95 -21.81
N GLU A 288 -25.53 -15.59 -21.06
CA GLU A 288 -26.97 -15.42 -21.23
C GLU A 288 -27.45 -14.20 -20.43
N LEU A 289 -28.25 -13.34 -21.06
CA LEU A 289 -28.78 -12.12 -20.46
C LEU A 289 -29.77 -12.47 -19.32
N ILE A 290 -29.44 -12.07 -18.10
CA ILE A 290 -30.32 -12.19 -16.92
C ILE A 290 -31.22 -10.96 -16.80
N ASN A 291 -30.63 -9.77 -16.96
CA ASN A 291 -31.32 -8.50 -16.81
C ASN A 291 -30.77 -7.48 -17.82
N ASP A 292 -31.65 -6.89 -18.63
CA ASP A 292 -31.34 -5.89 -19.65
C ASP A 292 -31.33 -4.44 -19.12
N PHE A 293 -31.82 -4.23 -17.90
CA PHE A 293 -31.87 -2.95 -17.21
C PHE A 293 -31.72 -3.12 -15.68
N TYR A 294 -30.48 -3.07 -15.21
CA TYR A 294 -30.16 -3.19 -13.79
C TYR A 294 -30.04 -1.82 -13.10
N ILE A 295 -30.73 -1.67 -11.97
CA ILE A 295 -30.67 -0.49 -11.11
C ILE A 295 -29.81 -0.80 -9.88
N ASN A 296 -28.79 0.03 -9.61
CA ASN A 296 -27.90 -0.12 -8.46
C ASN A 296 -28.53 0.45 -7.18
N ASP A 297 -29.07 1.65 -7.24
CA ASP A 297 -29.68 2.32 -6.09
C ASP A 297 -30.97 3.05 -6.49
N VAL A 298 -31.86 3.23 -5.51
CA VAL A 298 -33.05 4.08 -5.64
C VAL A 298 -33.13 5.01 -4.46
N SER A 299 -33.00 6.31 -4.72
CA SER A 299 -33.07 7.34 -3.68
C SER A 299 -34.34 8.17 -3.81
N ARG A 300 -34.86 8.58 -2.65
CA ARG A 300 -35.94 9.57 -2.57
C ARG A 300 -35.42 10.95 -2.91
N LEU A 301 -36.27 11.77 -3.53
CA LEU A 301 -35.98 13.17 -3.80
C LEU A 301 -36.81 14.05 -2.86
N THR A 302 -36.18 15.10 -2.34
CA THR A 302 -36.84 16.14 -1.56
C THR A 302 -36.59 17.51 -2.18
N TYR A 303 -37.45 18.46 -1.87
CA TYR A 303 -37.34 19.85 -2.28
C TYR A 303 -37.74 20.78 -1.14
N GLU A 304 -37.11 21.94 -1.09
CA GLU A 304 -37.47 23.02 -0.17
C GLU A 304 -38.85 23.57 -0.53
N SER A 305 -39.76 23.62 0.43
CA SER A 305 -41.07 24.23 0.24
C SER A 305 -41.14 25.63 0.84
N ASP A 306 -42.12 26.42 0.39
CA ASP A 306 -42.39 27.76 0.93
C ASP A 306 -42.91 27.73 2.39
N GLU A 307 -43.16 26.55 2.95
CA GLU A 307 -43.52 26.40 4.36
C GLU A 307 -42.27 26.51 5.24
N LEU A 308 -42.36 27.36 6.26
CA LEU A 308 -41.27 27.63 7.19
C LEU A 308 -41.51 26.93 8.53
N ARG A 309 -40.46 26.37 9.11
CA ARG A 309 -40.49 25.76 10.44
C ARG A 309 -39.39 26.34 11.32
N TYR A 310 -39.76 26.67 12.56
CA TYR A 310 -38.82 27.00 13.62
C TYR A 310 -38.31 25.69 14.24
N THR A 311 -36.99 25.48 14.19
CA THR A 311 -36.32 24.36 14.84
C THR A 311 -36.02 24.71 16.29
N THR A 312 -35.87 23.68 17.13
CA THR A 312 -35.60 23.87 18.56
C THR A 312 -34.28 23.22 18.90
N SER A 313 -33.31 24.04 19.30
CA SER A 313 -32.00 23.60 19.75
C SER A 313 -32.09 23.16 21.21
N LYS A 314 -31.79 21.88 21.46
CA LYS A 314 -31.75 21.30 22.80
C LYS A 314 -30.34 21.41 23.38
N ASN A 315 -30.18 22.13 24.48
CA ASN A 315 -28.92 22.26 25.20
C ASN A 315 -28.90 21.30 26.38
N TYR A 316 -27.83 20.51 26.52
CA TYR A 316 -27.64 19.55 27.60
C TYR A 316 -26.52 20.02 28.52
N ASN A 317 -26.65 19.78 29.82
CA ASN A 317 -25.60 20.08 30.80
C ASN A 317 -24.46 19.04 30.75
N GLU A 318 -23.37 19.27 31.49
CA GLU A 318 -22.19 18.39 31.53
C GLU A 318 -22.48 16.96 32.02
N GLU A 319 -23.62 16.75 32.69
CA GLU A 319 -24.09 15.43 33.14
C GLU A 319 -25.00 14.73 32.10
N GLY A 320 -25.20 15.33 30.92
CA GLY A 320 -26.01 14.77 29.83
C GLY A 320 -27.53 14.95 30.01
N THR A 321 -27.95 15.79 30.94
CA THR A 321 -29.37 16.08 31.23
C THR A 321 -29.81 17.33 30.46
N LEU A 322 -31.01 17.32 29.89
CA LEU A 322 -31.54 18.45 29.11
C LEU A 322 -31.64 19.71 30.00
N ALA A 323 -30.89 20.75 29.67
CA ALA A 323 -30.77 21.98 30.43
C ALA A 323 -31.72 23.08 29.92
N SER A 324 -31.88 23.20 28.60
CA SER A 324 -32.85 24.13 28.00
C SER A 324 -33.21 23.73 26.57
N GLU A 325 -34.38 24.16 26.12
CA GLU A 325 -34.78 24.13 24.70
C GLU A 325 -34.96 25.58 24.24
N THR A 326 -34.25 25.98 23.19
CA THR A 326 -34.32 27.33 22.62
C THR A 326 -34.80 27.22 21.19
N GLU A 327 -35.83 27.97 20.85
CA GLU A 327 -36.34 28.06 19.47
C GLU A 327 -35.36 28.90 18.63
N ASP A 328 -34.95 28.38 17.49
CA ASP A 328 -33.97 29.03 16.62
C ASP A 328 -34.56 30.30 16.01
N ALA A 329 -33.76 31.37 15.94
CA ALA A 329 -34.25 32.70 15.54
C ALA A 329 -34.62 32.80 14.05
N GLU A 330 -34.01 31.96 13.20
CA GLU A 330 -34.23 31.97 11.75
C GLU A 330 -35.00 30.72 11.32
N PRO A 331 -36.22 30.88 10.77
CA PRO A 331 -37.00 29.74 10.30
C PRO A 331 -36.33 29.09 9.09
N GLN A 332 -36.35 27.75 9.05
CA GLN A 332 -35.80 26.98 7.93
C GLN A 332 -36.94 26.49 7.02
N PRO A 333 -36.71 26.38 5.70
CA PRO A 333 -37.66 25.76 4.78
C PRO A 333 -37.97 24.32 5.18
N VAL A 334 -39.24 23.93 5.07
CA VAL A 334 -39.66 22.54 5.27
C VAL A 334 -39.33 21.74 4.02
N GLU A 335 -38.50 20.72 4.17
CA GLU A 335 -38.25 19.71 3.14
C GLU A 335 -39.49 18.86 2.89
N LYS A 336 -39.95 18.83 1.63
CA LYS A 336 -41.08 18.00 1.19
C LYS A 336 -40.62 16.91 0.24
N MET A 337 -41.33 15.80 0.28
CA MET A 337 -41.11 14.67 -0.62
C MET A 337 -41.61 15.00 -2.02
N ALA A 338 -40.74 14.81 -3.02
CA ALA A 338 -41.14 14.87 -4.41
C ALA A 338 -41.93 13.61 -4.80
N LYS A 339 -42.71 13.71 -5.88
CA LYS A 339 -43.58 12.63 -6.38
C LYS A 339 -42.79 11.45 -6.96
N CYS A 340 -41.71 11.73 -7.68
CA CYS A 340 -40.83 10.76 -8.31
C CYS A 340 -39.60 10.47 -7.43
N ARG A 341 -38.99 9.32 -7.69
CA ARG A 341 -37.68 8.96 -7.15
C ARG A 341 -36.63 9.09 -8.24
N ARG A 342 -35.37 9.22 -7.84
CA ARG A 342 -34.26 8.96 -8.77
C ARG A 342 -33.74 7.55 -8.55
N TYR A 343 -33.32 6.91 -9.62
CA TYR A 343 -32.54 5.68 -9.55
C TYR A 343 -31.16 5.93 -10.14
N GLU A 344 -30.19 5.17 -9.67
CA GLU A 344 -28.81 5.15 -10.19
C GLU A 344 -28.60 3.83 -10.94
N ALA A 345 -28.19 3.92 -12.21
CA ALA A 345 -27.74 2.77 -12.97
C ALA A 345 -26.22 2.67 -12.85
N GLU A 346 -25.45 3.25 -13.75
CA GLU A 346 -24.01 3.43 -13.58
C GLU A 346 -23.71 4.43 -12.44
N SER A 347 -22.62 4.21 -11.69
CA SER A 347 -22.25 5.14 -10.63
C SER A 347 -22.08 6.58 -11.17
N GLY A 348 -22.83 7.51 -10.58
CA GLY A 348 -22.92 8.91 -10.99
C GLY A 348 -23.94 9.20 -12.09
N TRP A 349 -24.72 8.22 -12.55
CA TRP A 349 -25.68 8.36 -13.64
C TRP A 349 -27.10 7.92 -13.23
N TYR A 350 -28.02 8.87 -13.34
CA TYR A 350 -29.34 8.79 -12.76
C TYR A 350 -30.45 8.91 -13.80
N GLY A 351 -31.59 8.29 -13.50
CA GLY A 351 -32.85 8.51 -14.19
C GLY A 351 -34.00 8.72 -13.21
N LEU A 352 -35.11 9.28 -13.70
CA LEU A 352 -36.35 9.41 -12.96
C LEU A 352 -37.16 8.12 -13.03
N MET A 353 -37.80 7.79 -11.92
CA MET A 353 -38.80 6.73 -11.85
C MET A 353 -39.98 7.13 -10.96
N THR A 354 -41.11 6.47 -11.18
CA THR A 354 -42.27 6.62 -10.31
C THR A 354 -42.00 6.01 -8.93
N ALA A 355 -42.81 6.39 -7.92
CA ALA A 355 -42.66 5.86 -6.57
C ALA A 355 -42.89 4.34 -6.46
N ASP A 356 -43.63 3.75 -7.40
CA ASP A 356 -43.88 2.31 -7.57
C ASP A 356 -42.81 1.59 -8.40
N GLY A 357 -41.79 2.30 -8.90
CA GLY A 357 -40.62 1.71 -9.54
C GLY A 357 -40.68 1.61 -11.07
N LYS A 358 -41.63 2.29 -11.74
CA LYS A 358 -41.66 2.38 -13.19
C LYS A 358 -40.66 3.43 -13.67
N VAL A 359 -39.73 3.03 -14.53
CA VAL A 359 -38.75 3.93 -15.16
C VAL A 359 -39.48 4.97 -16.02
N ILE A 360 -39.14 6.25 -15.83
CA ILE A 360 -39.69 7.40 -16.57
C ILE A 360 -38.67 7.87 -17.61
N THR A 361 -37.40 8.04 -17.20
CA THR A 361 -36.31 8.46 -18.09
C THR A 361 -35.18 7.43 -18.04
N PRO A 362 -34.35 7.32 -19.09
CA PRO A 362 -33.09 6.57 -19.03
C PRO A 362 -32.10 7.21 -18.02
N PRO A 363 -31.02 6.49 -17.65
CA PRO A 363 -29.98 7.00 -16.74
C PRO A 363 -29.05 7.99 -17.45
N SER A 364 -29.60 9.10 -17.94
CA SER A 364 -28.88 10.06 -18.80
C SER A 364 -28.40 11.32 -18.08
N TYR A 365 -28.59 11.40 -16.76
CA TYR A 365 -28.32 12.61 -15.99
C TYR A 365 -27.24 12.37 -14.95
N SER A 366 -26.27 13.27 -14.84
CA SER A 366 -25.25 13.26 -13.78
C SER A 366 -25.79 13.83 -12.47
N GLU A 367 -26.90 14.58 -12.52
CA GLU A 367 -27.58 15.12 -11.36
C GLU A 367 -29.09 15.20 -11.60
N ILE A 368 -29.89 14.77 -10.62
CA ILE A 368 -31.34 14.99 -10.59
C ILE A 368 -31.69 15.57 -9.22
N LYS A 369 -32.23 16.79 -9.24
CA LYS A 369 -32.74 17.52 -8.07
C LYS A 369 -34.22 17.79 -8.24
N ALA A 370 -35.01 17.53 -7.20
CA ALA A 370 -36.38 18.02 -7.19
C ALA A 370 -36.37 19.51 -6.83
N ILE A 371 -37.09 20.31 -7.61
CA ILE A 371 -37.30 21.75 -7.38
C ILE A 371 -38.78 22.05 -7.10
N GLY A 372 -39.59 21.01 -6.96
CA GLY A 372 -41.01 21.07 -6.68
C GLY A 372 -41.59 19.67 -6.53
N TYR A 373 -42.89 19.58 -6.25
CA TYR A 373 -43.56 18.29 -6.06
C TYR A 373 -43.50 17.38 -7.30
N ASP A 374 -43.63 17.96 -8.50
CA ASP A 374 -43.64 17.23 -9.77
C ASP A 374 -42.68 17.84 -10.82
N THR A 375 -41.62 18.52 -10.35
CA THR A 375 -40.69 19.28 -11.19
C THR A 375 -39.24 18.97 -10.80
N TYR A 376 -38.42 18.60 -11.78
CA TYR A 376 -37.07 18.08 -11.55
C TYR A 376 -36.06 18.78 -12.46
N LEU A 377 -35.03 19.39 -11.87
CA LEU A 377 -33.86 19.86 -12.57
C LEU A 377 -32.91 18.69 -12.81
N CYS A 378 -32.71 18.35 -14.08
CA CYS A 378 -31.90 17.22 -14.51
C CYS A 378 -30.72 17.76 -15.32
N LYS A 379 -29.50 17.53 -14.85
CA LYS A 379 -28.29 17.93 -15.56
C LYS A 379 -27.63 16.70 -16.17
N ASP A 380 -27.27 16.78 -17.43
CA ASP A 380 -26.21 15.97 -17.99
C ASP A 380 -24.87 16.68 -17.70
N ASN A 381 -23.77 16.28 -18.34
CA ASN A 381 -22.48 16.93 -18.09
C ASN A 381 -22.38 18.37 -18.62
N ASP A 382 -23.46 18.94 -19.18
CA ASP A 382 -23.54 20.34 -19.63
C ASP A 382 -24.04 21.27 -18.50
N GLU A 383 -23.62 22.54 -18.52
CA GLU A 383 -23.95 23.51 -17.44
C GLU A 383 -25.45 23.83 -17.38
N ASP A 384 -26.13 23.85 -18.53
CA ASP A 384 -27.54 24.21 -18.67
C ASP A 384 -28.43 22.96 -18.63
N GLY A 385 -28.77 22.50 -17.43
CA GLY A 385 -29.68 21.37 -17.24
C GLY A 385 -31.09 21.58 -17.81
N VAL A 386 -31.84 20.49 -17.94
CA VAL A 386 -33.24 20.51 -18.40
C VAL A 386 -34.21 20.34 -17.25
N ILE A 387 -35.39 20.98 -17.35
CA ILE A 387 -36.46 20.83 -16.37
C ILE A 387 -37.49 19.83 -16.90
N LEU A 388 -37.73 18.76 -16.14
CA LEU A 388 -38.69 17.71 -16.46
C LEU A 388 -39.86 17.70 -15.48
N ASN A 389 -41.04 17.30 -15.95
CA ASN A 389 -42.13 16.89 -15.07
C ASN A 389 -41.98 15.42 -14.64
N GLY A 390 -42.81 14.93 -13.72
CA GLY A 390 -42.81 13.51 -13.32
C GLY A 390 -43.36 12.53 -14.35
N LYS A 391 -43.57 12.96 -15.60
CA LYS A 391 -43.74 12.09 -16.77
C LYS A 391 -42.50 12.05 -17.67
N GLY A 392 -41.44 12.80 -17.33
CA GLY A 392 -40.22 12.92 -18.12
C GLY A 392 -40.34 13.90 -19.29
N GLU A 393 -41.40 14.70 -19.36
CA GLU A 393 -41.61 15.68 -20.42
C GLU A 393 -40.91 17.00 -20.05
N ARG A 394 -40.24 17.63 -21.01
CA ARG A 394 -39.61 18.94 -20.83
C ARG A 394 -40.68 20.02 -20.63
N ILE A 395 -40.53 20.84 -19.58
CA ILE A 395 -41.48 21.92 -19.26
C ILE A 395 -40.96 23.29 -19.70
N GLN A 396 -39.64 23.41 -19.94
CA GLN A 396 -39.00 24.64 -20.40
C GLN A 396 -37.77 24.35 -21.23
#